data_AF-A0A494QZ94-F1
#
_entry.id   AF-A0A494QZ94-F1
#
_cell.length_a   1.000
_cell.length_b   1.000
_cell.length_c   1.000
_cell.angle_alpha   90.00
_cell.angle_beta   90.00
_cell.angle_gamma   90.00
#
_symmetry.space_group_name_H-M   'P 1'
#
loop_
_entity.id
_entity.type
_entity.pdbx_description
1 polymer ?
#
loop_
_entity_poly.entity_id
_entity_poly.type
_entity_poly.pdbx_seq_one_letter_code
_entity_poly.pdbx_strand_id
1 'polypeptide(L)' 'MLQLSALPHSNFRDAHKGVVFMIRFKSYENGFTAILEVDGLPERKYADKIWKDRDQAISDVRNDAIKMIEAAHK' A
#
# COMPACT_ATOMS: atom_id res chain seq x y z
N MET A 1 -11.77 -19.54 20.61
CA MET A 1 -11.16 -18.24 20.28
C MET A 1 -9.95 -18.51 19.43
N LEU A 2 -10.05 -18.36 18.10
CA LEU A 2 -8.91 -18.53 17.20
C LEU A 2 -8.23 -17.17 17.04
N GLN A 3 -7.05 -17.08 17.63
CA GLN A 3 -6.14 -15.95 17.59
C GLN A 3 -5.80 -15.66 16.12
N LEU A 4 -6.24 -14.51 15.60
CA LEU A 4 -5.80 -14.01 14.29
C LEU A 4 -4.28 -13.84 14.35
N SER A 5 -3.55 -14.82 13.84
CA SER A 5 -2.12 -14.70 13.58
C SER A 5 -1.95 -13.68 12.46
N ALA A 6 -1.78 -12.42 12.82
CA ALA A 6 -1.33 -11.37 11.93
C ALA A 6 0.03 -11.82 11.35
N LEU A 7 -0.01 -12.35 10.12
CA LEU A 7 1.16 -12.63 9.31
C LEU A 7 2.04 -11.37 9.27
N PRO A 8 3.39 -11.50 9.16
CA PRO A 8 4.31 -10.38 9.28
C PRO A 8 3.83 -9.23 8.38
N HIS A 9 3.49 -8.10 9.01
CA HIS A 9 3.06 -6.88 8.34
C HIS A 9 4.22 -6.35 7.50
N SER A 10 4.36 -6.90 6.31
CA SER A 10 5.39 -6.48 5.39
C SER A 10 4.98 -5.09 4.89
N ASN A 11 5.84 -4.11 5.14
CA ASN A 11 5.64 -2.74 4.70
C ASN A 11 6.73 -2.40 3.67
N PHE A 12 6.38 -1.57 2.71
CA PHE A 12 7.27 -0.97 1.74
C PHE A 12 7.23 0.53 1.96
N ARG A 13 8.38 1.19 2.03
CA ARG A 13 8.48 2.64 2.25
C ARG A 13 9.39 3.23 1.19
N ASP A 14 8.96 4.33 0.59
CA ASP A 14 9.71 5.04 -0.43
C ASP A 14 9.30 6.53 -0.40
N ALA A 15 9.95 7.37 -1.20
CA ALA A 15 9.66 8.80 -1.28
C ALA A 15 9.64 9.29 -2.73
N HIS A 16 8.75 10.23 -3.02
CA HIS A 16 8.65 10.89 -4.32
C HIS A 16 8.48 12.40 -4.14
N LYS A 17 9.33 13.20 -4.80
CA LYS A 17 9.35 14.68 -4.69
C LYS A 17 9.44 15.19 -3.24
N GLY A 18 10.18 14.47 -2.39
CA GLY A 18 10.33 14.82 -0.97
C GLY A 18 9.16 14.39 -0.08
N VAL A 19 8.08 13.85 -0.66
CA VAL A 19 6.95 13.29 0.09
C VAL A 19 7.14 11.79 0.28
N VAL A 20 7.08 11.35 1.54
CA VAL A 20 7.21 9.95 1.91
C VAL A 20 5.88 9.23 1.74
N PHE A 21 5.91 8.00 1.25
CA PHE A 21 4.76 7.11 1.26
C PHE A 21 5.12 5.72 1.76
N MET A 22 4.12 5.06 2.33
CA MET A 22 4.22 3.72 2.89
C MET A 22 3.09 2.85 2.33
N ILE A 23 3.45 1.64 1.92
CA ILE A 23 2.52 0.61 1.47
C ILE A 23 2.55 -0.51 2.51
N ARG A 24 1.43 -0.72 3.19
CA ARG A 24 1.25 -1.82 4.14
C ARG A 24 0.50 -2.95 3.48
N PHE A 25 1.07 -4.14 3.46
CA PHE A 25 0.40 -5.31 2.92
C PHE A 25 -0.34 -6.07 4.02
N LYS A 26 -1.55 -6.53 3.69
CA LYS A 26 -2.31 -7.50 4.47
C LYS A 26 -2.44 -8.78 3.67
N SER A 27 -1.95 -9.87 4.22
CA SER A 27 -2.03 -11.19 3.58
C SER A 27 -3.35 -11.88 3.95
N TYR A 28 -3.95 -12.54 2.97
CA TYR A 28 -5.15 -13.36 3.05
C TYR A 28 -4.89 -14.70 2.34
N GLU A 29 -5.74 -15.70 2.55
CA GLU A 29 -5.59 -17.03 1.92
C GLU A 29 -5.53 -16.98 0.39
N ASN A 30 -6.15 -15.97 -0.23
CA ASN A 30 -6.24 -15.81 -1.68
C ASN A 30 -5.27 -14.77 -2.27
N GLY A 31 -4.40 -14.17 -1.45
CA GLY A 31 -3.41 -13.18 -1.91
C GLY A 31 -3.17 -12.06 -0.90
N PHE A 32 -2.84 -10.88 -1.40
CA PHE A 32 -2.49 -9.72 -0.60
C PHE A 32 -3.41 -8.55 -0.95
N THR A 33 -3.80 -7.77 0.05
CA THR A 33 -4.32 -6.42 -0.16
C THR A 33 -3.31 -5.41 0.37
N ALA A 34 -3.51 -4.14 0.02
CA ALA A 34 -2.60 -3.07 0.38
C ALA A 34 -3.34 -1.88 1.01
N ILE A 35 -2.64 -1.16 1.88
CA ILE A 35 -3.02 0.15 2.38
C ILE A 35 -1.89 1.10 2.01
N LEU A 36 -2.20 2.16 1.29
CA LEU A 36 -1.29 3.23 0.94
C LEU A 36 -1.48 4.40 1.91
N GLU A 37 -0.41 4.80 2.54
CA GLU A 37 -0.31 6.01 3.36
C GLU A 37 0.67 6.94 2.66
N VAL A 38 0.25 8.16 2.35
CA VAL A 38 1.12 9.20 1.79
C VAL A 38 1.15 10.35 2.79
N ASP A 39 2.35 10.84 3.09
CA ASP A 39 2.51 11.92 4.07
C ASP A 39 1.75 13.17 3.63
N GLY A 40 0.89 13.69 4.52
CA GLY A 40 0.02 14.84 4.24
C GLY A 40 -1.23 14.55 3.38
N LEU A 41 -1.50 13.30 2.99
CA LEU A 41 -2.71 12.92 2.23
C LEU A 41 -3.54 11.82 2.91
N PRO A 42 -4.84 11.71 2.60
CA PRO A 42 -5.67 10.64 3.13
C PRO A 42 -5.15 9.24 2.76
N GLU A 43 -5.23 8.30 3.70
CA GLU A 43 -4.90 6.90 3.43
C GLU A 43 -5.84 6.30 2.37
N ARG A 44 -5.31 5.42 1.54
CA ARG A 44 -6.07 4.70 0.52
C ARG A 44 -6.00 3.20 0.76
N LYS A 45 -7.16 2.59 0.97
CA LYS A 45 -7.29 1.15 1.20
C LYS A 45 -7.66 0.47 -0.11
N TYR A 46 -6.92 -0.58 -0.45
CA TYR A 46 -7.19 -1.43 -1.60
C TYR A 46 -7.86 -2.73 -1.15
N ALA A 47 -8.93 -2.63 -0.37
CA ALA A 47 -9.64 -3.80 0.15
C ALA A 47 -10.28 -4.64 -0.98
N ASP A 48 -10.70 -3.98 -2.06
CA ASP A 48 -11.35 -4.62 -3.21
C ASP A 48 -10.36 -5.19 -4.25
N LYS A 49 -9.06 -4.94 -4.06
CA LYS A 49 -8.01 -5.39 -4.99
C LYS A 49 -7.10 -6.39 -4.30
N ILE A 50 -7.13 -7.62 -4.82
CA ILE A 50 -6.31 -8.72 -4.31
C ILE A 50 -5.21 -9.00 -5.34
N TRP A 51 -3.97 -8.84 -4.92
CA TRP A 51 -2.81 -9.20 -5.71
C TRP A 51 -2.33 -10.60 -5.33
N LYS A 52 -1.99 -11.41 -6.33
CA LYS A 52 -1.34 -12.71 -6.11
C LYS A 52 0.17 -12.58 -5.97
N ASP A 53 0.73 -11.54 -6.55
CA ASP A 53 2.15 -11.25 -6.57
C ASP A 53 2.43 -9.93 -5.82
N ARG A 54 3.46 -9.96 -4.98
CA ARG A 54 3.79 -8.83 -4.11
C ARG A 54 4.48 -7.70 -4.87
N ASP A 55 5.33 -8.01 -5.84
CA ASP A 55 6.03 -7.00 -6.62
C ASP A 55 5.07 -6.25 -7.53
N GLN A 56 4.07 -6.94 -8.08
CA GLN A 56 2.96 -6.31 -8.80
C GLN A 56 2.15 -5.40 -7.88
N ALA A 57 1.88 -5.83 -6.65
CA ALA A 57 1.17 -5.00 -5.67
C ALA A 57 1.95 -3.73 -5.31
N ILE A 58 3.26 -3.83 -5.09
CA ILE A 58 4.15 -2.69 -4.86
C ILE A 58 4.13 -1.75 -6.07
N SER A 59 4.31 -2.27 -7.28
CA SER A 59 4.35 -1.47 -8.51
C SER A 59 3.06 -0.68 -8.73
N ASP A 60 1.90 -1.35 -8.63
CA ASP A 60 0.60 -0.72 -8.81
C ASP A 60 0.34 0.38 -7.77
N VAL A 61 0.57 0.06 -6.49
CA VAL A 61 0.27 0.98 -5.39
C VAL A 61 1.27 2.14 -5.36
N ARG A 62 2.53 1.90 -5.74
CA ARG A 62 3.55 2.95 -5.94
C ARG A 62 3.15 3.93 -7.02
N ASN A 63 2.67 3.44 -8.17
CA ASN A 63 2.22 4.30 -9.26
C ASN A 63 1.03 5.19 -8.82
N ASP A 64 0.13 4.65 -8.01
CA ASP A 64 -0.95 5.44 -7.43
C ASP A 64 -0.45 6.47 -6.41
N ALA A 65 0.52 6.12 -5.56
CA ALA A 65 1.16 7.06 -4.64
C ALA A 65 1.79 8.23 -5.37
N ILE A 66 2.52 7.96 -6.45
CA ILE A 66 3.11 8.98 -7.31
C ILE A 66 2.01 9.90 -7.88
N LYS A 67 0.95 9.34 -8.46
CA LYS A 67 -0.17 10.15 -9.00
C LYS A 67 -0.84 11.03 -7.94
N MET A 68 -1.01 10.51 -6.72
CA MET A 68 -1.57 11.28 -5.60
C MET A 68 -0.67 12.45 -5.21
N ILE A 69 0.64 12.20 -5.11
CA ILE A 69 1.63 13.25 -4.81
C ILE A 69 1.62 14.29 -5.93
N GLU A 70 1.64 13.88 -7.19
CA GLU A 70 1.63 14.81 -8.32
C GLU A 70 0.35 15.65 -8.41
N ALA A 71 -0.81 15.06 -8.10
CA ALA A 71 -2.08 15.79 -8.07
C ALA A 71 -2.13 16.82 -6.95
N ALA A 72 -1.47 16.56 -5.81
CA ALA A 72 -1.40 17.48 -4.67
C ALA A 72 -0.40 18.64 -4.87
N HIS A 73 0.54 18.53 -5.81
CA HIS A 73 1.55 19.54 -6.13
C HIS A 73 1.21 20.39 -7.37
N LYS A 74 -0.02 20.31 -7.89
CA LYS A 74 -0.55 21.21 -8.91
C LYS A 74 -1.11 22.48 -8.27
#